data_AF-A0A356NU16-F1
#
_entry.id   AF-A0A356NU16-F1
#
_cell.length_a   1.000
_cell.length_b   1.000
_cell.length_c   1.000
_cell.angle_alpha   90.00
_cell.angle_beta   90.00
_cell.angle_gamma   90.00
#
_symmetry.space_group_name_H-M   'P 1'
#
loop_
_entity.id
_entity.type
_entity.pdbx_description
1 polymer ?
#
loop_
_entity_poly.entity_id
_entity_poly.type
_entity_poly.pdbx_seq_one_letter_code
_entity_poly.pdbx_strand_id
1 'polypeptide(L)'
;MEHQIDGNIPAVSLFSGPYYFMQQLGFRKILDTTFMMAAMVAEDASMEDVEKYFAALRKAQSDIDLRPELYTHYYREEFPERFRDQIDTRLFGPGERIVFEPYSKEIFEQSREWIDEKGIFETGLGERSFEQSVIL
;
A
#
# COMPACT_ATOMS: atom_id res chain seq x y z
N MET A 1 -2.71 -15.64 4.27
CA MET A 1 -1.43 -16.14 4.80
C MET A 1 -1.63 -17.45 5.58
N GLU A 2 -2.35 -17.41 6.70
CA GLU A 2 -2.58 -18.56 7.60
C GLU A 2 -3.08 -19.81 6.90
N HIS A 3 -4.13 -19.70 6.08
CA HIS A 3 -4.63 -20.83 5.30
C HIS A 3 -3.56 -21.51 4.42
N GLN A 4 -2.57 -20.77 3.91
CA GLN A 4 -1.50 -21.37 3.11
C GLN A 4 -0.45 -22.05 4.00
N ILE A 5 -0.10 -21.46 5.15
CA ILE A 5 0.78 -22.07 6.17
C ILE A 5 0.18 -23.39 6.66
N ASP A 6 -1.13 -23.38 6.95
CA ASP A 6 -1.86 -24.53 7.47
C ASP A 6 -2.22 -25.56 6.36
N GLY A 7 -1.82 -25.32 5.10
CA GLY A 7 -2.01 -26.25 3.98
C GLY A 7 -3.44 -26.31 3.41
N ASN A 8 -4.32 -25.38 3.78
CA ASN A 8 -5.72 -25.34 3.34
C ASN A 8 -5.90 -24.82 1.90
N ILE A 9 -4.96 -24.00 1.42
CA ILE A 9 -4.98 -23.43 0.07
C ILE A 9 -3.60 -23.52 -0.59
N PRO A 10 -3.52 -23.67 -1.93
CA PRO A 10 -2.24 -23.85 -2.62
C PRO A 10 -1.45 -22.54 -2.79
N ALA A 11 -2.16 -21.41 -2.85
CA ALA A 11 -1.59 -20.09 -3.08
C ALA A 11 -2.44 -19.00 -2.42
N VAL A 12 -1.83 -17.86 -2.09
CA VAL A 12 -2.52 -16.69 -1.56
C VAL A 12 -1.86 -15.42 -2.09
N SER A 13 -2.66 -14.38 -2.35
CA SER A 13 -2.15 -13.04 -2.65
C SER A 13 -1.78 -12.34 -1.34
N LEU A 14 -0.61 -11.72 -1.28
CA LEU A 14 -0.08 -11.05 -0.11
C LEU A 14 0.55 -9.73 -0.51
N PHE A 15 0.45 -8.74 0.38
CA PHE A 15 1.14 -7.46 0.30
C PHE A 15 1.73 -7.14 1.68
N SER A 16 2.61 -6.14 1.76
CA SER A 16 3.22 -5.69 3.02
C SER A 16 3.97 -6.80 3.79
N GLY A 17 4.06 -6.71 5.12
CA GLY A 17 4.76 -7.66 6.00
C GLY A 17 4.51 -9.15 5.70
N PRO A 18 3.26 -9.61 5.47
CA PRO A 18 2.96 -11.02 5.25
C PRO A 18 3.78 -11.74 4.19
N TYR A 19 4.13 -11.09 3.06
CA TYR A 19 4.90 -11.77 2.02
C TYR A 19 6.36 -11.98 2.45
N TYR A 20 6.95 -11.04 3.21
CA TYR A 20 8.30 -11.21 3.76
C TYR A 20 8.35 -12.37 4.75
N PHE A 21 7.36 -12.45 5.65
CA PHE A 21 7.28 -13.57 6.60
C PHE A 21 7.12 -14.91 5.89
N MET A 22 6.30 -14.98 4.85
CA MET A 22 6.12 -16.20 4.07
C MET A 22 7.42 -16.67 3.38
N GLN A 23 8.24 -15.72 2.91
CA GLN A 23 9.56 -16.05 2.38
C GLN A 23 10.51 -16.61 3.46
N GLN A 24 10.44 -16.10 4.70
CA GLN A 24 11.23 -16.65 5.83
C GLN A 24 10.84 -18.09 6.15
N LEU A 25 9.57 -18.45 5.98
CA LEU A 25 9.06 -19.81 6.13
C LEU A 25 9.39 -20.72 4.92
N GLY A 26 10.11 -20.22 3.92
CA GLY A 26 10.54 -20.99 2.74
C GLY A 26 9.52 -21.02 1.59
N PHE A 27 8.44 -20.26 1.66
CA PHE A 27 7.51 -20.12 0.54
C PHE A 27 8.12 -19.25 -0.57
N ARG A 28 7.71 -19.49 -1.81
CA ARG A 28 8.21 -18.79 -3.00
C ARG A 28 7.15 -17.90 -3.62
N LYS A 29 7.57 -16.74 -4.13
CA LYS A 29 6.72 -15.88 -4.95
C LYS A 29 6.45 -16.57 -6.29
N ILE A 30 5.17 -16.66 -6.67
CA ILE A 30 4.74 -17.15 -7.98
C ILE A 30 4.64 -15.99 -8.97
N LEU A 31 4.16 -14.84 -8.49
CA LEU A 31 4.02 -13.59 -9.22
C LEU A 31 4.42 -12.45 -8.28
N ASP A 32 5.05 -11.42 -8.85
CA ASP A 32 5.39 -10.18 -8.15
C ASP A 32 4.74 -9.02 -8.90
N THR A 33 3.97 -8.19 -8.19
CA THR A 33 3.17 -7.10 -8.77
C THR A 33 3.29 -5.86 -7.93
N THR A 34 3.27 -4.71 -8.58
CA THR A 34 3.19 -3.39 -7.92
C THR A 34 1.82 -2.77 -8.15
N PHE A 35 1.40 -1.91 -7.24
CA PHE A 35 0.17 -1.13 -7.35
C PHE A 35 0.41 0.28 -6.82
N MET A 36 -0.47 1.21 -7.20
CA MET A 36 -0.50 2.57 -6.65
C MET A 36 -1.74 2.72 -5.78
N MET A 37 -1.61 3.49 -4.71
CA MET A 37 -2.73 3.89 -3.85
C MET A 37 -2.95 5.39 -3.98
N ALA A 38 -4.21 5.80 -3.97
CA ALA A 38 -4.60 7.19 -3.83
C ALA A 38 -5.14 7.42 -2.41
N ALA A 39 -4.87 8.59 -1.85
CA ALA A 39 -5.52 9.03 -0.63
C ALA A 39 -6.84 9.71 -0.97
N MET A 40 -7.88 9.41 -0.21
CA MET A 40 -9.16 10.12 -0.28
C MET A 40 -9.26 11.07 0.90
N VAL A 41 -9.70 12.30 0.63
CA VAL A 41 -10.00 13.31 1.66
C VAL A 41 -11.49 13.59 1.65
N ALA A 42 -12.05 13.88 2.83
CA ALA A 42 -13.45 14.27 2.95
C ALA A 42 -13.70 15.60 2.22
N GLU A 43 -14.89 15.78 1.66
CA GLU A 43 -15.23 17.00 0.91
C GLU A 43 -15.20 18.26 1.78
N ASP A 44 -15.47 18.12 3.07
CA ASP A 44 -15.46 19.20 4.07
C ASP A 44 -14.13 19.30 4.84
N ALA A 45 -13.11 18.54 4.44
CA ALA A 45 -11.80 18.61 5.07
C ALA A 45 -11.15 19.99 4.84
N SER A 46 -10.52 20.52 5.89
CA SER A 46 -9.68 21.71 5.79
C SER A 46 -8.45 21.41 4.94
N MET A 47 -8.30 22.10 3.80
CA MET A 47 -7.13 21.93 2.93
C MET A 47 -5.82 22.30 3.64
N GLU A 48 -5.85 23.26 4.56
CA GLU A 48 -4.69 23.61 5.39
C GLU A 48 -4.25 22.43 6.27
N ASP A 49 -5.20 21.68 6.82
CA ASP A 49 -4.89 20.51 7.65
C ASP A 49 -4.45 19.31 6.81
N VAL A 50 -5.03 19.13 5.61
CA VAL A 50 -4.58 18.14 4.63
C VAL A 50 -3.12 18.40 4.24
N GLU A 51 -2.76 19.64 3.91
CA GLU A 51 -1.39 20.03 3.58
C GLU A 51 -0.42 19.75 4.73
N LYS A 52 -0.78 20.15 5.97
CA LYS A 52 0.03 19.86 7.17
C LYS A 52 0.21 18.36 7.39
N TYR A 53 -0.85 17.57 7.22
CA TYR A 53 -0.83 16.13 7.37
C TYR A 53 0.14 15.48 6.37
N PHE A 54 0.02 15.80 5.07
CA PHE A 54 0.91 15.25 4.04
C PHE A 54 2.34 15.78 4.14
N ALA A 55 2.55 17.01 4.62
CA ALA A 55 3.89 17.51 4.94
C ALA A 55 4.55 16.70 6.07
N ALA A 56 3.79 16.33 7.11
CA ALA A 56 4.28 15.47 8.19
C ALA A 56 4.59 14.05 7.67
N LEU A 57 3.72 13.47 6.84
CA LEU A 57 3.96 12.16 6.22
C LEU A 57 5.20 12.16 5.32
N ARG A 58 5.46 13.24 4.57
CA ARG A 58 6.68 13.38 3.75
C ARG A 58 7.95 13.32 4.58
N LYS A 59 7.92 13.97 5.74
CA LYS A 59 9.03 13.92 6.70
C LYS A 59 9.21 12.51 7.25
N ALA A 60 8.12 11.86 7.66
CA ALA A 60 8.16 10.48 8.14
C ALA A 60 8.69 9.51 7.07
N GLN A 61 8.24 9.64 5.82
CA GLN A 61 8.73 8.83 4.70
C GLN A 61 10.22 9.03 4.47
N SER A 62 10.72 10.27 4.57
CA SER A 62 12.14 10.57 4.41
C SER A 62 12.98 9.90 5.51
N ASP A 63 12.47 9.89 6.75
CA ASP A 63 13.13 9.20 7.87
C ASP A 63 13.12 7.68 7.68
N ILE A 64 12.02 7.09 7.19
CA ILE A 64 11.92 5.66 6.87
C ILE A 64 12.85 5.28 5.71
N ASP A 65 12.90 6.09 4.65
CA ASP A 65 13.78 5.84 3.50
C ASP A 65 15.27 5.86 3.93
N LEU A 66 15.62 6.72 4.89
CA LEU A 66 16.99 6.83 5.41
C LEU A 66 17.36 5.73 6.41
N ARG A 67 16.46 5.38 7.33
CA ARG A 67 16.71 4.48 8.47
C ARG A 67 15.59 3.45 8.64
N PRO A 68 15.29 2.61 7.63
CA PRO A 68 14.15 1.69 7.69
C PRO A 68 14.26 0.71 8.87
N GLU A 69 15.46 0.32 9.26
CA GLU A 69 15.71 -0.61 10.36
C GLU A 69 15.26 -0.07 11.73
N LEU A 70 15.07 1.25 11.88
CA LEU A 70 14.48 1.82 13.08
C LEU A 70 12.97 1.60 13.15
N TYR A 71 12.31 1.25 12.04
CA TYR A 71 10.85 1.24 11.93
C TYR A 71 10.28 -0.14 11.55
N THR A 72 11.05 -1.03 10.94
CA THR A 72 10.52 -2.35 10.53
C THR A 72 10.02 -3.20 11.70
N HIS A 73 10.45 -2.94 12.93
CA HIS A 73 9.94 -3.63 14.12
C HIS A 73 8.42 -3.45 14.31
N TYR A 74 7.82 -2.36 13.81
CA TYR A 74 6.38 -2.13 13.87
C TYR A 74 5.56 -3.19 13.12
N TYR A 75 6.13 -3.84 12.09
CA TYR A 75 5.45 -4.95 11.41
C TYR A 75 5.01 -6.03 12.38
N ARG A 76 5.76 -6.29 13.46
CA ARG A 76 5.41 -7.33 14.44
C ARG A 76 4.01 -7.13 15.03
N GLU A 77 3.56 -5.89 15.18
CA GLU A 77 2.25 -5.58 15.75
C GLU A 77 1.09 -5.87 14.78
N GLU A 78 1.36 -5.94 13.48
CA GLU A 78 0.36 -6.26 12.44
C GLU A 78 0.07 -7.76 12.35
N PHE A 79 0.90 -8.61 12.96
CA PHE A 79 0.78 -10.05 12.86
C PHE A 79 -0.03 -10.67 14.01
N PRO A 80 -0.75 -11.78 13.74
CA PRO A 80 -1.32 -12.61 14.78
C PRO A 80 -0.27 -13.05 15.79
N GLU A 81 -0.64 -13.08 17.07
CA GLU A 81 0.26 -13.36 18.20
C GLU A 81 1.08 -14.65 17.99
N ARG A 82 0.47 -15.71 17.43
CA ARG A 82 1.12 -17.01 17.16
C ARG A 82 2.37 -16.95 16.27
N PHE A 83 2.54 -15.87 15.51
CA PHE A 83 3.68 -15.71 14.60
C PHE A 83 4.70 -14.69 15.07
N ARG A 84 4.37 -13.83 16.04
CA ARG A 84 5.22 -12.69 16.41
C ARG A 84 6.65 -13.12 16.73
N ASP A 85 6.82 -14.20 17.48
CA ASP A 85 8.14 -14.72 17.87
C ASP A 85 8.95 -15.39 16.76
N GLN A 86 8.33 -15.67 15.61
CA GLN A 86 8.97 -16.30 14.45
C GLN A 86 9.46 -15.27 13.42
N ILE A 87 9.03 -14.01 13.53
CA ILE A 87 9.28 -12.97 12.53
C ILE A 87 10.62 -12.28 12.79
N ASP A 88 11.50 -12.31 11.78
CA ASP A 88 12.69 -11.45 11.75
C ASP A 88 12.44 -10.20 10.88
N THR A 89 12.02 -9.09 11.49
CA THR A 89 11.70 -7.84 10.78
C THR A 89 12.93 -7.15 10.17
N ARG A 90 14.15 -7.60 10.46
CA ARG A 90 15.38 -7.05 9.85
C ARG A 90 15.52 -7.45 8.37
N LEU A 91 14.78 -8.48 7.95
CA LEU A 91 14.74 -8.96 6.56
C LEU A 91 13.58 -8.35 5.77
N PHE A 92 12.85 -7.40 6.37
CA PHE A 92 11.72 -6.73 5.73
C PHE A 92 12.22 -5.44 5.07
N GLY A 93 11.58 -5.07 3.96
CA GLY A 93 11.78 -3.75 3.34
C GLY A 93 11.01 -2.65 4.06
N PRO A 94 11.14 -1.39 3.59
CA PRO A 94 10.53 -0.22 4.22
C PRO A 94 8.99 -0.22 4.16
N GLY A 95 8.40 -1.12 3.36
CA GLY A 95 6.95 -1.21 3.18
C GLY A 95 6.42 -0.35 2.07
N GLU A 96 5.15 0.04 2.22
CA GLU A 96 4.47 0.96 1.32
C GLU A 96 5.16 2.32 1.38
N ARG A 97 5.34 2.93 0.21
CA ARG A 97 6.08 4.19 0.07
C ARG A 97 5.15 5.28 -0.42
N ILE A 98 5.11 6.39 0.31
CA ILE A 98 4.42 7.61 -0.11
C ILE A 98 5.34 8.40 -1.02
N VAL A 99 4.96 8.51 -2.30
CA VAL A 99 5.75 9.22 -3.31
C VAL A 99 5.14 10.59 -3.54
N PHE A 100 5.92 11.64 -3.30
CA PHE A 100 5.52 13.05 -3.47
C PHE A 100 5.91 13.56 -4.86
N GLU A 101 5.54 12.81 -5.89
CA GLU A 101 5.70 13.19 -7.29
C GLU A 101 4.34 13.54 -7.89
N PRO A 102 4.29 14.40 -8.93
CA PRO A 102 3.04 14.74 -9.58
C PRO A 102 2.32 13.50 -10.13
N TYR A 103 1.08 13.30 -9.71
CA TYR A 103 0.20 12.31 -10.34
C TYR A 103 -0.32 12.90 -11.65
N SER A 104 0.10 12.35 -12.79
CA SER A 104 -0.20 12.94 -14.10
C SER A 104 -1.62 12.64 -14.57
N LYS A 105 -2.15 13.52 -15.43
CA LYS A 105 -3.44 13.32 -16.09
C LYS A 105 -3.48 12.02 -16.90
N GLU A 106 -2.37 11.68 -17.56
CA GLU A 106 -2.24 10.44 -18.31
C GLU A 106 -2.42 9.21 -17.40
N ILE A 107 -1.76 9.18 -16.23
CA ILE A 107 -1.89 8.05 -15.29
C ILE A 107 -3.33 7.96 -14.77
N PHE A 108 -3.96 9.09 -14.46
CA PHE A 108 -5.37 9.15 -14.03
C PHE A 108 -6.31 8.56 -15.08
N GLU A 109 -6.19 9.00 -16.34
CA GLU A 109 -7.05 8.56 -17.45
C GLU A 109 -6.84 7.07 -17.74
N GLN A 110 -5.60 6.61 -17.87
CA GLN A 110 -5.28 5.19 -18.09
C GLN A 110 -5.78 4.30 -16.95
N SER A 111 -5.65 4.74 -15.71
CA SER A 111 -6.14 3.99 -14.55
C SER A 111 -7.67 3.87 -14.59
N ARG A 112 -8.38 4.95 -14.95
CA ARG A 112 -9.84 4.94 -15.07
C ARG A 112 -10.28 4.04 -16.22
N GLU A 113 -9.72 4.17 -17.41
CA GLU A 113 -10.05 3.31 -18.55
C GLU A 113 -9.88 1.82 -18.19
N TRP A 114 -8.75 1.46 -17.57
CA TRP A 114 -8.50 0.07 -17.18
C TRP A 114 -9.51 -0.47 -16.16
N ILE A 115 -9.98 0.35 -15.23
CA ILE A 115 -11.00 -0.06 -14.25
C ILE A 115 -12.38 -0.18 -14.94
N ASP A 116 -12.73 0.74 -15.82
CA ASP A 116 -14.01 0.74 -16.55
C ASP A 116 -14.15 -0.53 -17.41
N GLU A 117 -13.07 -0.93 -18.08
CA GLU A 117 -12.98 -2.17 -18.86
C GLU A 117 -13.32 -3.43 -18.04
N LYS A 118 -13.16 -3.41 -16.71
CA LYS A 118 -13.48 -4.56 -15.86
C LYS A 118 -14.96 -4.69 -15.56
N GLY A 119 -15.76 -3.66 -15.85
CA GLY A 119 -17.21 -3.66 -15.59
C GLY A 119 -17.55 -3.87 -14.12
N ILE A 120 -16.68 -3.41 -13.21
CA ILE A 120 -16.84 -3.60 -11.75
C ILE A 120 -18.00 -2.74 -11.21
N PHE A 121 -18.25 -1.57 -11.81
CA PHE A 121 -19.26 -0.61 -11.37
C PHE A 121 -20.42 -0.53 -12.35
N GLU A 122 -21.63 -0.85 -11.88
CA GLU A 122 -22.86 -0.84 -12.70
C GLU A 122 -23.19 0.55 -13.27
N THR A 123 -22.84 1.61 -12.54
CA THR A 123 -23.11 3.00 -12.91
C THR A 123 -21.88 3.71 -13.50
N GLY A 124 -20.80 2.98 -13.78
CA GLY A 124 -19.52 3.55 -14.21
C GLY A 124 -18.71 4.22 -13.08
N LEU A 125 -17.66 4.94 -13.44
CA LEU A 125 -16.61 5.44 -12.53
C LEU A 125 -16.86 6.83 -11.91
N GLY A 126 -18.07 7.37 -12.03
CA GLY A 126 -18.41 8.74 -11.61
C GLY A 126 -17.81 9.84 -12.50
N GLU A 127 -18.12 11.11 -12.20
CA GLU A 127 -17.91 12.24 -13.13
C GLU A 127 -16.70 13.14 -12.84
N ARG A 128 -15.98 12.96 -11.73
CA ARG A 128 -14.91 13.89 -11.35
C ARG A 128 -13.78 13.89 -12.38
N SER A 129 -13.42 15.07 -12.87
CA SER A 129 -12.27 15.24 -13.76
C SER A 129 -10.95 15.08 -13.00
N PHE A 130 -9.84 14.99 -13.74
CA PHE A 130 -8.50 15.00 -13.15
C PHE A 130 -8.30 16.21 -12.24
N GLU A 131 -8.67 17.40 -12.73
CA GLU A 131 -8.51 18.69 -12.04
C GLU A 131 -9.37 18.79 -10.77
N GLN A 132 -10.44 18.02 -10.67
CA GLN A 132 -11.29 17.94 -9.47
C GLN A 132 -10.88 16.81 -8.52
N SER A 133 -10.04 15.88 -8.98
CA SER A 133 -9.67 14.66 -8.24
C SER A 133 -8.27 14.75 -7.65
N VAL A 134 -7.41 15.61 -8.19
CA VAL A 134 -6.00 15.71 -7.81
C VAL A 134 -5.73 17.07 -7.18
N ILE A 135 -5.26 17.04 -5.95
CA ILE A 135 -4.82 18.22 -5.20
C ILE A 135 -3.31 18.39 -5.49
N LEU A 136 -2.94 19.55 -6.05
CA LEU A 136 -1.54 19.90 -6.35
C LEU A 136 -0.80 20.42 -5.11
#